data_AF-A0A2G2YQR7-F1
#
_entry.id   AF-A0A2G2YQR7-F1
#
_cell.length_a   1.000
_cell.length_b   1.000
_cell.length_c   1.000
_cell.angle_alpha   90.00
_cell.angle_beta   90.00
_cell.angle_gamma   90.00
#
_symmetry.space_group_name_H-M   'P 1'
#
loop_
_entity.id
_entity.type
_entity.pdbx_description
1 polymer ?
#
loop_
_entity_poly.entity_id
_entity_poly.type
_entity_poly.pdbx_seq_one_letter_code
_entity_poly.pdbx_strand_id
1 'polypeptide(L)'
;MTLSVMIVVKMTILECSLLWNPTTKKYKTLPVFRPIYGNIYGLGYGELHDDYKVVGISRKYNKEGSRDIEVKVYSLKSDSWTSVDACGEILNGSCRKMILNGSGLFTNGKLHWQTIIAGPNFSNARKGRDIISFDLTNEKWEKMEKPSYGVNETDLCMGTFGSDLCVFSYYKGLVLRL
;
A
#
# COMPACT_ATOMS: atom_id res chain seq x y z
N MET A 1 -10.27 -19.13 -16.64
CA MET A 1 -10.73 -17.91 -15.96
C MET A 1 -9.75 -16.80 -16.32
N THR A 2 -10.13 -15.84 -17.16
CA THR A 2 -9.21 -14.78 -17.61
C THR A 2 -9.01 -13.81 -16.46
N LEU A 3 -7.82 -13.84 -15.82
CA LEU A 3 -7.43 -12.84 -14.82
C LEU A 3 -7.51 -11.47 -15.46
N SER A 4 -8.52 -10.69 -15.07
CA SER A 4 -8.66 -9.33 -15.52
C SER A 4 -7.66 -8.48 -14.76
N VAL A 5 -6.75 -7.83 -15.47
CA VAL A 5 -5.92 -6.79 -14.86
C VAL A 5 -6.87 -5.66 -14.46
N MET A 6 -6.82 -5.26 -13.19
CA MET A 6 -7.51 -4.07 -12.70
C MET A 6 -6.46 -3.10 -12.16
N ILE A 7 -6.71 -1.81 -12.35
CA ILE A 7 -5.84 -0.73 -11.90
C ILE A 7 -6.70 0.28 -11.14
N VAL A 8 -6.21 0.76 -9.99
CA VAL A 8 -6.78 1.93 -9.32
C VAL A 8 -6.14 3.18 -9.90
N VAL A 9 -6.92 3.99 -10.60
CA VAL A 9 -6.49 5.26 -11.17
C VAL A 9 -6.99 6.39 -10.29
N LYS A 10 -6.07 7.24 -9.81
CA LYS A 10 -6.37 8.42 -9.02
C LYS A 10 -6.46 9.64 -9.95
N MET A 11 -7.61 10.28 -10.01
CA MET A 11 -7.83 11.49 -10.80
C MET A 11 -7.84 12.70 -9.86
N THR A 12 -6.69 13.38 -9.75
CA THR A 12 -6.49 14.50 -8.82
C THR A 12 -7.41 15.69 -9.13
N ILE A 13 -7.72 15.94 -10.40
CA ILE A 13 -8.55 17.08 -10.83
C ILE A 13 -10.04 16.87 -10.49
N LEU A 14 -10.51 15.63 -10.54
CA LEU A 14 -11.93 15.28 -10.38
C LEU A 14 -12.28 14.82 -8.97
N GLU A 15 -11.30 14.84 -8.06
CA GLU A 15 -11.41 14.26 -6.73
C GLU A 15 -12.13 12.88 -6.73
N CYS A 16 -11.74 11.99 -7.66
CA CYS A 16 -12.29 10.64 -7.72
C CYS A 16 -11.19 9.57 -7.91
N SER A 17 -11.53 8.34 -7.51
CA SER A 17 -10.71 7.15 -7.78
C SER A 17 -11.52 6.21 -8.68
N LEU A 18 -10.85 5.59 -9.65
CA LEU A 18 -11.47 4.73 -10.64
C LEU A 18 -10.86 3.34 -10.56
N LEU A 19 -11.68 2.30 -10.62
CA LEU A 19 -11.25 0.97 -11.01
C LEU A 19 -11.32 0.89 -12.53
N TRP A 20 -10.20 0.65 -13.18
CA TRP A 20 -10.12 0.51 -14.62
C TRP A 20 -9.60 -0.86 -15.01
N ASN A 21 -10.32 -1.53 -15.91
CA ASN A 21 -9.89 -2.76 -16.55
C ASN A 21 -9.39 -2.40 -17.97
N PRO A 22 -8.06 -2.33 -18.20
CA PRO A 22 -7.51 -1.96 -19.50
C PRO A 22 -7.84 -2.96 -20.61
N THR A 23 -7.99 -4.25 -20.28
CA THR A 23 -8.32 -5.31 -21.26
C THR A 23 -9.71 -5.12 -21.85
N THR A 24 -10.69 -4.78 -21.00
CA THR A 24 -12.08 -4.57 -21.42
C THR A 24 -12.39 -3.10 -21.72
N LYS A 25 -11.47 -2.19 -21.41
CA LYS A 25 -11.62 -0.73 -21.47
C LYS A 25 -12.78 -0.18 -20.61
N LYS A 26 -13.31 -0.99 -19.67
CA LYS A 26 -14.37 -0.58 -18.75
C LYS A 26 -13.77 0.05 -17.50
N TYR A 27 -14.43 1.09 -16.98
CA TYR A 27 -14.08 1.71 -15.71
C TYR A 27 -15.30 1.82 -14.80
N LYS A 28 -15.06 1.89 -13.50
CA LYS A 28 -16.04 2.16 -12.46
C LYS A 28 -15.49 3.21 -11.51
N THR A 29 -16.28 4.23 -11.25
CA THR A 29 -15.96 5.21 -10.21
C THR A 29 -16.17 4.60 -8.84
N LEU A 30 -15.16 4.67 -7.98
CA LEU A 30 -15.27 4.23 -6.60
C LEU A 30 -16.07 5.26 -5.79
N PRO A 31 -16.90 4.81 -4.84
CA PRO A 31 -17.49 5.71 -3.86
C PRO A 31 -16.39 6.49 -3.13
N VAL A 32 -16.66 7.74 -2.77
CA VAL A 32 -15.65 8.60 -2.14
C VAL A 32 -15.25 8.02 -0.77
N PHE A 33 -13.98 7.63 -0.65
CA PHE A 33 -13.41 7.20 0.63
C PHE A 33 -13.19 8.40 1.58
N ARG A 34 -12.47 9.42 1.11
CA ARG A 34 -12.19 10.72 1.74
C ARG A 34 -11.64 11.72 0.69
N PRO A 35 -11.68 13.04 0.96
CA PRO A 35 -10.97 14.03 0.14
C PRO A 35 -9.49 13.63 -0.03
N ILE A 36 -9.01 13.74 -1.26
CA ILE A 36 -8.04 12.81 -1.87
C ILE A 36 -6.56 13.08 -1.54
N TYR A 37 -6.27 14.09 -0.74
CA TYR A 37 -4.90 14.46 -0.44
C TYR A 37 -4.25 13.44 0.51
N GLY A 38 -3.26 12.71 -0.01
CA GLY A 38 -2.42 11.80 0.78
C GLY A 38 -2.95 10.39 1.04
N ASN A 39 -4.09 9.98 0.45
CA ASN A 39 -4.58 8.60 0.59
C ASN A 39 -3.70 7.61 -0.16
N ILE A 40 -3.52 6.43 0.45
CA ILE A 40 -2.74 5.31 -0.07
C ILE A 40 -3.70 4.18 -0.39
N TYR A 41 -3.48 3.52 -1.51
CA TYR A 41 -4.34 2.43 -1.96
C TYR A 41 -3.53 1.17 -2.26
N GLY A 42 -4.16 0.02 -2.08
CA GLY A 42 -3.71 -1.25 -2.65
C GLY A 42 -4.92 -1.97 -3.25
N LEU A 43 -4.72 -2.62 -4.39
CA LEU A 43 -5.76 -3.38 -5.09
C LEU A 43 -5.32 -4.83 -5.19
N GLY A 44 -6.18 -5.75 -4.79
CA GLY A 44 -5.91 -7.17 -4.89
C GLY A 44 -7.18 -7.99 -5.07
N TYR A 45 -6.99 -9.26 -5.36
CA TYR A 45 -8.06 -10.23 -5.58
C TYR A 45 -8.10 -11.23 -4.42
N GLY A 46 -9.25 -11.34 -3.76
CA GLY A 46 -9.48 -12.31 -2.70
C GLY A 46 -10.06 -13.60 -3.26
N GLU A 47 -9.23 -14.61 -3.46
CA GLU A 47 -9.64 -15.88 -4.08
C GLU A 47 -10.75 -16.60 -3.30
N LEU A 48 -10.71 -16.59 -1.96
CA LEU A 48 -11.72 -17.24 -1.13
C LEU A 48 -13.14 -16.67 -1.36
N HIS A 49 -13.24 -15.38 -1.68
CA HIS A 49 -14.53 -14.69 -1.81
C HIS A 49 -14.90 -14.35 -3.26
N ASP A 50 -14.01 -14.66 -4.21
CA ASP A 50 -14.09 -14.27 -5.63
C ASP A 50 -14.46 -12.79 -5.76
N ASP A 51 -13.60 -11.93 -5.20
CA ASP A 51 -13.86 -10.50 -5.12
C ASP A 51 -12.59 -9.66 -5.29
N TYR A 52 -12.72 -8.55 -6.01
CA TYR A 52 -11.67 -7.54 -6.09
C TYR A 52 -11.88 -6.54 -4.96
N LYS A 53 -10.83 -6.39 -4.14
CA LYS A 53 -10.85 -5.50 -3.00
C LYS A 53 -9.85 -4.36 -3.18
N VAL A 54 -10.25 -3.16 -2.78
CA VAL A 54 -9.35 -2.00 -2.67
C VAL A 54 -9.20 -1.66 -1.19
N VAL A 55 -7.97 -1.70 -0.69
CA VAL A 55 -7.65 -1.20 0.65
C VAL A 55 -7.25 0.26 0.51
N GLY A 56 -8.00 1.15 1.17
CA GLY A 56 -7.74 2.58 1.26
C GLY A 56 -7.26 2.94 2.65
N ILE A 57 -6.15 3.68 2.74
CA ILE A 57 -5.54 4.13 3.99
C ILE A 57 -5.45 5.65 3.95
N SER A 58 -6.09 6.30 4.92
CA SER A 58 -6.12 7.76 5.05
C SER A 58 -5.59 8.20 6.42
N ARG A 59 -5.02 9.40 6.46
CA ARG A 59 -4.56 10.04 7.68
C ARG A 59 -5.55 11.13 8.05
N LYS A 60 -6.09 11.08 9.26
CA LYS A 60 -6.85 12.18 9.85
C LYS A 60 -5.88 13.08 10.59
N TYR A 61 -5.95 14.38 10.30
CA TYR A 61 -5.39 15.39 11.17
C TYR A 61 -6.48 15.80 12.15
N ASN A 62 -6.30 15.50 13.43
CA ASN A 62 -7.19 16.06 14.44
C ASN A 62 -6.73 17.50 14.81
N LYS A 63 -7.61 18.28 15.45
CA LYS A 63 -7.32 19.67 15.84
C LYS A 63 -6.14 19.80 16.82
N GLU A 64 -5.76 18.69 17.47
CA GLU A 64 -4.66 18.61 18.43
C GLU A 64 -3.33 18.21 17.76
N GLY A 65 -3.30 18.05 16.43
CA GLY A 65 -2.12 17.61 15.68
C GLY A 65 -1.81 16.12 15.81
N SER A 66 -2.68 15.36 16.48
CA SER A 66 -2.68 13.90 16.49
C SER A 66 -3.08 13.37 15.10
N ARG A 67 -2.48 12.23 14.76
CA ARG A 67 -2.63 11.57 13.46
C ARG A 67 -3.31 10.24 13.66
N ASP A 68 -4.61 10.19 13.46
CA ASP A 68 -5.34 8.92 13.42
C ASP A 68 -5.27 8.34 12.01
N ILE A 69 -5.14 7.02 11.92
CA ILE A 69 -5.16 6.30 10.65
C ILE A 69 -6.53 5.67 10.49
N GLU A 70 -7.15 5.91 9.34
CA GLU A 70 -8.39 5.27 8.93
C GLU A 70 -8.09 4.29 7.80
N VAL A 71 -8.53 3.06 7.96
CA VAL A 71 -8.42 2.02 6.94
C VAL A 71 -9.83 1.59 6.56
N LYS A 72 -10.09 1.54 5.25
CA LYS A 72 -11.29 0.92 4.72
C LYS A 72 -10.96 -0.05 3.61
N VAL A 73 -11.80 -1.06 3.48
CA VAL A 73 -11.76 -2.03 2.39
C VAL A 73 -13.00 -1.83 1.54
N TYR A 74 -12.82 -1.52 0.27
CA TYR A 74 -13.88 -1.54 -0.72
C TYR A 74 -13.97 -2.94 -1.31
N SER A 75 -15.18 -3.49 -1.35
CA SER A 75 -15.49 -4.72 -2.08
C SER A 75 -16.20 -4.36 -3.38
N LEU A 76 -15.70 -4.89 -4.51
CA LEU A 76 -16.36 -4.71 -5.80
C LEU A 76 -17.72 -5.43 -5.82
N LYS A 77 -17.82 -6.57 -5.16
CA LYS A 77 -19.03 -7.40 -5.08
C LYS A 77 -20.16 -6.73 -4.28
N SER A 78 -19.86 -6.09 -3.14
CA SER A 78 -20.87 -5.36 -2.36
C SER A 78 -21.02 -3.90 -2.77
N ASP A 79 -20.12 -3.39 -3.63
CA ASP A 79 -20.05 -2.00 -4.05
C ASP A 79 -20.00 -0.99 -2.89
N SER A 80 -19.29 -1.34 -1.82
CA SER A 80 -19.27 -0.55 -0.60
C SER A 80 -17.93 -0.58 0.12
N TRP A 81 -17.66 0.48 0.89
CA TRP A 81 -16.52 0.56 1.80
C TRP A 81 -16.91 0.08 3.19
N THR A 82 -16.10 -0.82 3.76
CA THR A 82 -16.21 -1.26 5.15
C THR A 82 -14.99 -0.77 5.93
N SER A 83 -15.21 -0.25 7.13
CA SER A 83 -14.12 0.13 8.04
C SER A 83 -13.50 -1.11 8.66
N VAL A 84 -12.18 -1.13 8.71
CA VAL A 84 -11.40 -2.17 9.38
C VAL A 84 -10.45 -1.53 10.38
N ASP A 85 -9.99 -2.32 11.35
CA ASP A 85 -9.08 -1.84 12.36
C ASP A 85 -7.77 -1.38 11.71
N ALA A 86 -7.41 -0.13 11.99
CA ALA A 86 -6.06 0.34 11.71
C ALA A 86 -5.10 -0.42 12.62
N CYS A 87 -3.96 -0.87 12.10
CA CYS A 87 -3.01 -1.58 12.94
C CYS A 87 -2.39 -0.63 13.98
N GLY A 88 -2.96 -0.57 15.18
CA GLY A 88 -2.58 0.37 16.24
C GLY A 88 -1.13 0.19 16.69
N GLU A 89 -0.63 -1.03 16.83
CA GLU A 89 0.76 -1.24 17.27
C GLU A 89 1.79 -1.02 16.16
N ILE A 90 1.47 -1.43 14.92
CA ILE A 90 2.40 -1.33 13.79
C ILE A 90 2.41 0.10 13.20
N LEU A 91 1.26 0.78 13.18
CA LEU A 91 1.11 2.11 12.57
C LEU A 91 1.03 3.25 13.60
N ASN A 92 0.62 3.01 14.85
CA ASN A 92 0.54 4.02 15.92
C ASN A 92 1.58 3.84 17.06
N GLY A 93 2.20 2.66 17.22
CA GLY A 93 3.23 2.44 18.24
C GLY A 93 4.52 3.20 17.92
N SER A 94 5.04 4.01 18.87
CA SER A 94 6.34 4.75 18.98
C SER A 94 6.88 5.52 17.75
N CYS A 95 6.69 4.99 16.56
CA CYS A 95 6.97 5.54 15.26
C CYS A 95 5.83 6.47 14.82
N ARG A 96 5.71 7.66 15.44
CA ARG A 96 4.96 8.85 14.91
C ARG A 96 5.46 9.34 13.53
N LYS A 97 6.20 8.51 12.82
CA LYS A 97 7.03 8.78 11.65
C LYS A 97 6.87 7.70 10.57
N MET A 98 6.10 6.63 10.82
CA MET A 98 5.92 5.59 9.81
C MET A 98 4.94 6.07 8.72
N ILE A 99 5.39 6.07 7.46
CA ILE A 99 4.60 6.42 6.28
C ILE A 99 4.62 5.23 5.33
N LEU A 100 3.48 4.88 4.75
CA LEU A 100 3.45 3.92 3.65
C LEU A 100 3.70 4.71 2.36
N ASN A 101 4.48 4.15 1.44
CA ASN A 101 4.76 4.82 0.17
C ASN A 101 4.32 3.97 -1.01
N GLY A 102 3.86 4.66 -2.05
CA GLY A 102 3.39 4.04 -3.27
C GLY A 102 2.07 3.28 -3.12
N SER A 103 1.75 2.53 -4.17
CA SER A 103 0.60 1.63 -4.19
C SER A 103 0.94 0.30 -3.53
N GLY A 104 -0.03 -0.31 -2.86
CA GLY A 104 0.10 -1.64 -2.28
C GLY A 104 0.37 -2.68 -3.36
N LEU A 105 1.40 -3.49 -3.16
CA LEU A 105 1.78 -4.57 -4.07
C LEU A 105 1.00 -5.82 -3.71
N PHE A 106 0.25 -6.36 -4.66
CA PHE A 106 -0.54 -7.57 -4.45
C PHE A 106 0.26 -8.82 -4.80
N THR A 107 0.40 -9.74 -3.84
CA THR A 107 0.88 -11.10 -4.08
C THR A 107 0.38 -12.05 -3.01
N ASN A 108 0.18 -13.34 -3.35
CA ASN A 108 -0.24 -14.40 -2.42
C ASN A 108 -1.44 -14.03 -1.53
N GLY A 109 -2.46 -13.37 -2.09
CA GLY A 109 -3.66 -12.96 -1.35
C GLY A 109 -3.47 -11.77 -0.40
N LYS A 110 -2.27 -11.18 -0.37
CA LYS A 110 -1.91 -10.09 0.54
C LYS A 110 -1.47 -8.86 -0.23
N LEU A 111 -1.73 -7.70 0.36
CA LEU A 111 -1.19 -6.42 -0.09
C LEU A 111 0.00 -6.04 0.76
N HIS A 112 1.10 -5.61 0.15
CA HIS A 112 2.35 -5.28 0.82
C HIS A 112 2.72 -3.82 0.57
N TRP A 113 3.17 -3.13 1.62
CA TRP A 113 3.66 -1.75 1.54
C TRP A 113 5.02 -1.62 2.23
N GLN A 114 5.89 -0.82 1.61
CA GLN A 114 7.16 -0.45 2.23
C GLN A 114 6.90 0.63 3.27
N THR A 115 7.48 0.45 4.45
CA THR A 115 7.48 1.49 5.49
C THR A 115 8.52 2.57 5.19
N ILE A 116 8.23 3.80 5.58
CA ILE A 116 9.13 4.95 5.54
C ILE A 116 9.18 5.55 6.94
N ILE A 117 10.35 5.94 7.39
CA ILE A 117 10.56 6.70 8.61
C ILE A 117 10.82 8.15 8.23
N ALA A 118 9.89 9.04 8.55
CA ALA A 118 10.03 10.48 8.33
C ALA A 118 10.81 11.16 9.46
N GLY A 119 11.68 12.12 9.13
CA GLY A 119 12.28 13.05 10.08
C GLY A 119 11.23 13.97 10.75
N PRO A 120 11.64 14.75 11.79
CA PRO A 120 10.74 15.64 12.55
C PRO A 120 9.88 16.58 11.70
N ASN A 121 10.38 17.00 10.53
CA ASN A 121 9.72 17.93 9.61
C ASN A 121 9.42 17.31 8.23
N PHE A 122 9.40 15.98 8.09
CA PHE A 122 9.20 15.26 6.82
C PHE A 122 10.20 15.57 5.68
N SER A 123 11.17 16.45 5.90
CA SER A 123 12.21 16.82 4.93
C SER A 123 13.18 15.68 4.62
N ASN A 124 13.39 14.78 5.59
CA ASN A 124 14.28 13.63 5.47
C ASN A 124 13.50 12.34 5.73
N ALA A 125 12.85 11.82 4.70
CA ALA A 125 12.21 10.51 4.71
C ALA A 125 13.23 9.44 4.30
N ARG A 126 13.40 8.40 5.14
CA ARG A 126 14.20 7.22 4.80
C ARG A 126 13.31 5.98 4.78
N LYS A 127 13.68 4.98 4.00
CA LYS A 127 12.97 3.70 4.02
C LYS A 127 13.12 3.04 5.39
N GLY A 128 12.02 2.48 5.88
CA GLY A 128 11.99 1.69 7.10
C GLY A 128 12.53 0.29 6.85
N ARG A 129 12.75 -0.45 7.95
CA ARG A 129 13.27 -1.82 7.89
C ARG A 129 12.18 -2.88 7.71
N ASP A 130 10.92 -2.44 7.75
CA ASP A 130 9.77 -3.32 7.83
C ASP A 130 8.93 -3.20 6.56
N ILE A 131 8.30 -4.31 6.20
CA ILE A 131 7.23 -4.39 5.22
C ILE A 131 5.97 -4.69 6.01
N ILE A 132 4.90 -3.97 5.71
CA ILE A 132 3.59 -4.22 6.32
C ILE A 132 2.73 -4.88 5.26
N SER A 133 2.04 -5.95 5.64
CA SER A 133 1.06 -6.61 4.79
C SER A 133 -0.33 -6.59 5.38
N PHE A 134 -1.32 -6.60 4.49
CA PHE A 134 -2.73 -6.78 4.82
C PHE A 134 -3.27 -7.97 4.05
N ASP A 135 -3.78 -8.96 4.77
CA ASP A 135 -4.36 -10.17 4.20
C ASP A 135 -5.82 -9.92 3.83
N LEU A 136 -6.16 -10.07 2.55
CA LEU A 136 -7.50 -9.78 2.03
C LEU A 136 -8.56 -10.83 2.43
N THR A 137 -8.11 -11.99 2.90
CA THR A 137 -8.95 -13.13 3.28
C THR A 137 -9.49 -12.95 4.68
N ASN A 138 -8.61 -12.68 5.65
CA ASN A 138 -8.98 -12.53 7.06
C ASN A 138 -9.03 -11.06 7.52
N GLU A 139 -8.66 -10.12 6.64
CA GLU A 139 -8.64 -8.67 6.89
C GLU A 139 -7.75 -8.29 8.07
N LYS A 140 -6.61 -8.97 8.21
CA LYS A 140 -5.62 -8.72 9.27
C LYS A 140 -4.31 -8.15 8.74
N TRP A 141 -3.68 -7.38 9.61
CA TRP A 141 -2.36 -6.80 9.40
C TRP A 141 -1.27 -7.74 9.89
N GLU A 142 -0.17 -7.77 9.16
CA GLU A 142 1.03 -8.50 9.52
C GLU A 142 2.27 -7.64 9.29
N LYS A 143 3.31 -7.91 10.09
CA LYS A 143 4.63 -7.28 9.96
C LYS A 143 5.60 -8.30 9.41
N MET A 144 6.39 -7.89 8.42
CA MET A 144 7.46 -8.68 7.85
C MET A 144 8.77 -7.91 7.94
N GLU A 145 9.85 -8.60 8.30
CA GLU A 145 11.19 -8.00 8.23
C GLU A 145 11.64 -7.95 6.76
N LYS A 146 12.29 -6.84 6.38
CA LYS A 146 12.95 -6.78 5.08
C LYS A 146 14.14 -7.74 5.08
N PRO A 147 14.42 -8.46 3.98
CA PRO A 147 15.65 -9.21 3.86
C PRO A 147 16.87 -8.29 4.01
N SER A 148 17.96 -8.83 4.57
CA SER A 148 19.25 -8.14 4.64
C SER A 148 20.09 -8.49 3.41
N TYR A 149 20.56 -7.49 2.66
CA TYR A 149 21.36 -7.72 1.46
C TYR A 149 22.82 -7.26 1.61
N GLY A 150 23.26 -6.90 2.81
CA GLY A 150 24.66 -6.59 3.13
C GLY A 150 24.93 -5.12 3.48
N VAL A 151 26.21 -4.74 3.54
CA VAL A 151 26.67 -3.41 3.98
C VAL A 151 26.62 -2.43 2.80
N ASN A 152 26.22 -1.17 3.06
CA ASN A 152 26.11 -0.06 2.07
C ASN A 152 25.02 -0.21 0.99
N GLU A 153 24.02 -1.06 1.23
CA GLU A 153 22.85 -1.17 0.38
C GLU A 153 21.91 0.04 0.55
N THR A 154 21.28 0.47 -0.55
CA THR A 154 20.11 1.35 -0.48
C THR A 154 19.02 0.81 -1.40
N ASP A 155 17.85 0.54 -0.82
CA ASP A 155 16.66 0.12 -1.54
C ASP A 155 16.25 1.16 -2.58
N LEU A 156 15.98 0.72 -3.80
CA LEU A 156 15.41 1.55 -4.86
C LEU A 156 13.88 1.46 -4.86
N CYS A 157 13.31 0.25 -4.95
CA CYS A 157 11.87 0.01 -4.95
C CYS A 157 11.54 -1.45 -4.57
N MET A 158 10.28 -1.68 -4.21
CA MET A 158 9.71 -3.02 -4.15
C MET A 158 8.89 -3.27 -5.42
N GLY A 159 8.78 -4.53 -5.81
CA GLY A 159 7.92 -4.97 -6.90
C GLY A 159 7.46 -6.41 -6.67
N THR A 160 6.77 -6.96 -7.66
CA THR A 160 6.40 -8.38 -7.67
C THR A 160 6.90 -9.05 -8.93
N PHE A 161 7.31 -10.30 -8.82
CA PHE A 161 7.66 -11.16 -9.94
C PHE A 161 6.93 -12.50 -9.76
N GLY A 162 5.89 -12.72 -10.56
CA GLY A 162 4.96 -13.82 -10.32
C GLY A 162 4.28 -13.69 -8.96
N SER A 163 4.41 -14.72 -8.13
CA SER A 163 3.93 -14.77 -6.75
C SER A 163 4.91 -14.23 -5.71
N ASP A 164 6.09 -13.78 -6.13
CA ASP A 164 7.14 -13.39 -5.19
C ASP A 164 7.23 -11.88 -5.05
N LEU A 165 7.48 -11.43 -3.81
CA LEU A 165 7.81 -10.05 -3.53
C LEU A 165 9.31 -9.84 -3.79
N CYS A 166 9.65 -8.82 -4.56
CA CYS A 166 11.02 -8.49 -4.91
C CYS A 166 11.42 -7.12 -4.35
N VAL A 167 12.69 -6.99 -4.00
CA VAL A 167 13.30 -5.70 -3.65
C VAL A 167 14.44 -5.44 -4.62
N PHE A 168 14.40 -4.28 -5.26
CA PHE A 168 15.46 -3.80 -6.12
C PHE A 168 16.37 -2.88 -5.32
N SER A 169 17.66 -3.17 -5.34
CA SER A 169 18.66 -2.46 -4.54
C SER A 169 19.90 -2.15 -5.36
N TYR A 170 20.59 -1.07 -4.99
CA TYR A 170 21.91 -0.75 -5.51
C TYR A 170 22.93 -0.72 -4.37
N TYR A 171 24.16 -1.10 -4.70
CA TYR A 171 25.29 -1.06 -3.78
C TYR A 171 26.15 0.15 -4.10
N LYS A 172 26.42 0.99 -3.11
CA LYS A 172 27.38 2.10 -3.28
C LYS A 172 28.80 1.56 -3.19
N GLY A 173 29.62 1.80 -4.22
CA GLY A 173 31.07 1.58 -4.20
C GLY A 173 31.60 0.28 -4.82
N LEU A 174 30.75 -0.54 -5.46
CA LEU A 174 31.25 -1.66 -6.27
C LEU A 174 31.70 -1.14 -7.64
N VAL A 175 33.02 -1.03 -7.85
CA VAL A 175 33.59 -0.90 -9.18
C VAL A 175 33.58 -2.30 -9.80
N LEU A 176 32.57 -2.57 -10.63
CA LEU A 176 32.61 -3.73 -11.52
C LEU A 176 33.65 -3.45 -12.60
N ARG A 177 34.84 -4.05 -12.47
CA ARG A 177 35.75 -4.16 -13.62
C ARG A 177 35.22 -5.30 -14.48
N LEU A 178 34.71 -4.96 -15.65
CA LEU A 178 34.39 -5.90 -16.73
C LEU A 178 35.68 -6.42 -17.35
#